data_AF-A0A177LDP3-F1
#
_entry.id   AF-A0A177LDP3-F1
#
_cell.length_a   1.000
_cell.length_b   1.000
_cell.length_c   1.000
_cell.angle_alpha   90.00
_cell.angle_beta   90.00
_cell.angle_gamma   90.00
#
_symmetry.space_group_name_H-M   'P 1'
#
loop_
_entity.id
_entity.type
_entity.pdbx_description
1 polymer ?
#
loop_
_entity_poly.entity_id
_entity_poly.type
_entity_poly.pdbx_seq_one_letter_code
_entity_poly.pdbx_strand_id
1 'polypeptide(L)'
;MNEHSSTGPLAAALATPVDDAVRAASSAAASEAFVQAQSLLAPRPESETELDQWNVAVQVLAFRIEHATGVDALGSVVGLRRWGVTWESIGRAAGMSRQAAHTRWGAQSRAVLDRYGTGELGGPVAADEADLTG
;
A
#
# COMPACT_ATOMS: atom_id res chain seq x y z
N MET A 1 49.23 -13.96 -6.77
CA MET A 1 48.14 -12.97 -6.84
C MET A 1 46.92 -13.76 -7.28
N ASN A 2 46.17 -14.30 -6.33
CA ASN A 2 45.10 -15.27 -6.62
C ASN A 2 43.78 -14.51 -6.73
N GLU A 3 43.40 -14.23 -7.98
CA GLU A 3 42.05 -13.80 -8.33
C GLU A 3 41.10 -14.98 -8.05
N HIS A 4 40.42 -14.94 -6.90
CA HIS A 4 39.23 -15.75 -6.71
C HIS A 4 38.13 -15.11 -7.55
N SER A 5 38.09 -15.46 -8.84
CA SER A 5 36.93 -15.24 -9.67
C SER A 5 35.71 -15.70 -8.88
N SER A 6 34.84 -14.75 -8.52
CA SER A 6 33.60 -15.02 -7.80
C SER A 6 32.61 -15.70 -8.74
N THR A 7 32.91 -16.93 -9.15
CA THR A 7 32.16 -17.77 -10.09
C THR A 7 31.47 -18.91 -9.33
N GLY A 8 30.71 -18.55 -8.30
CA GLY A 8 29.92 -19.49 -7.50
C GLY A 8 28.44 -19.10 -7.47
N PRO A 9 27.53 -20.00 -7.06
CA PRO A 9 26.09 -19.73 -7.00
C PRO A 9 25.73 -18.46 -6.21
N LEU A 10 26.48 -18.15 -5.15
CA LEU A 10 26.29 -16.92 -4.37
C LEU A 10 26.58 -15.66 -5.20
N ALA A 11 27.68 -15.65 -5.95
CA ALA A 11 28.04 -14.50 -6.78
C ALA A 11 27.06 -14.31 -7.94
N ALA A 12 26.56 -15.40 -8.52
CA ALA A 12 25.48 -15.35 -9.50
C ALA A 12 24.20 -14.75 -8.89
N ALA A 13 23.81 -15.15 -7.68
CA ALA A 13 22.65 -14.60 -6.99
C ALA A 13 22.78 -13.08 -6.73
N LEU A 14 23.96 -12.62 -6.29
CA LEU A 14 24.21 -11.20 -6.02
C LEU A 14 24.23 -10.32 -7.29
N ALA A 15 24.59 -10.91 -8.44
CA ALA A 15 24.64 -10.20 -9.72
C ALA A 15 23.31 -10.25 -10.51
N THR A 16 22.37 -11.10 -10.09
CA THR A 16 21.11 -11.30 -10.81
C THR A 16 20.19 -10.08 -10.60
N PRO A 17 19.71 -9.42 -11.67
CA PRO A 17 18.70 -8.38 -11.56
C PRO A 17 17.40 -8.96 -10.97
N VAL A 18 16.80 -8.26 -10.01
CA VAL A 18 15.62 -8.76 -9.28
C VAL A 18 14.35 -7.94 -9.54
N ASP A 19 14.41 -6.84 -10.30
CA ASP A 19 13.31 -5.87 -10.38
C ASP A 19 11.98 -6.47 -10.85
N ASP A 20 12.00 -7.33 -11.88
CA ASP A 20 10.78 -7.99 -12.38
C ASP A 20 10.24 -9.02 -11.38
N ALA A 21 11.13 -9.75 -10.71
CA ALA A 21 10.76 -10.70 -9.67
C ALA A 21 10.17 -10.00 -8.45
N VAL A 22 10.73 -8.84 -8.05
CA VAL A 22 10.19 -7.99 -6.99
C VAL A 22 8.79 -7.52 -7.35
N ARG A 23 8.60 -6.98 -8.58
CA ARG A 23 7.28 -6.52 -9.04
C ARG A 23 6.24 -7.65 -9.03
N ALA A 24 6.62 -8.82 -9.52
CA ALA A 24 5.75 -9.99 -9.53
C ALA A 24 5.39 -10.47 -8.12
N ALA A 25 6.38 -10.54 -7.22
CA ALA A 25 6.17 -10.94 -5.83
C ALA A 25 5.26 -9.95 -5.08
N SER A 26 5.49 -8.65 -5.22
CA SER A 26 4.63 -7.61 -4.64
C SER A 26 3.19 -7.70 -5.18
N SER A 27 3.01 -7.91 -6.48
CA SER A 27 1.68 -8.06 -7.08
C SER A 27 0.95 -9.31 -6.59
N ALA A 28 1.67 -10.42 -6.39
CA ALA A 28 1.11 -11.65 -5.86
C ALA A 28 0.69 -11.47 -4.39
N ALA A 29 1.54 -10.82 -3.58
CA ALA A 29 1.24 -10.53 -2.19
C ALA A 29 -0.02 -9.65 -2.03
N ALA A 30 -0.13 -8.59 -2.83
CA ALA A 30 -1.31 -7.72 -2.82
C ALA A 30 -2.59 -8.46 -3.24
N SER A 31 -2.49 -9.28 -4.30
CA SER A 31 -3.62 -10.11 -4.76
C SER A 31 -4.08 -11.09 -3.68
N GLU A 32 -3.14 -11.76 -3.02
CA GLU A 32 -3.43 -12.70 -1.95
C GLU A 32 -4.05 -11.99 -0.74
N ALA A 33 -3.50 -10.86 -0.32
CA ALA A 33 -4.07 -10.06 0.77
C ALA A 33 -5.52 -9.66 0.49
N PHE A 34 -5.84 -9.30 -0.76
CA PHE A 34 -7.20 -8.99 -1.19
C PHE A 34 -8.13 -10.22 -1.15
N VAL A 35 -7.66 -11.39 -1.60
CA VAL A 35 -8.43 -12.64 -1.50
C VAL A 35 -8.71 -13.00 -0.03
N GLN A 36 -7.69 -12.93 0.83
CA GLN A 36 -7.85 -13.19 2.26
C GLN A 36 -8.78 -12.18 2.92
N ALA A 37 -8.70 -10.89 2.56
CA ALA A 37 -9.61 -9.87 3.06
C ALA A 37 -11.07 -10.15 2.70
N GLN A 38 -11.37 -10.54 1.46
CA GLN A 38 -12.73 -10.92 1.05
C GLN A 38 -13.25 -12.15 1.80
N SER A 39 -12.38 -13.13 2.06
CA SER A 39 -12.72 -14.35 2.81
C SER A 39 -13.03 -14.06 4.28
N LEU A 40 -12.31 -13.12 4.89
CA LEU A 40 -12.46 -12.76 6.30
C LEU A 40 -13.59 -11.76 6.57
N LEU A 41 -13.93 -10.92 5.59
CA LEU A 41 -15.01 -9.95 5.74
C LEU A 41 -16.38 -10.62 5.58
N ALA A 42 -17.44 -9.94 6.04
CA ALA A 42 -18.81 -10.37 5.78
C ALA A 42 -19.06 -10.58 4.28
N PRO A 43 -20.02 -11.46 3.90
CA PRO A 43 -20.35 -11.72 2.51
C PRO A 43 -20.60 -10.43 1.73
N ARG A 44 -20.23 -10.44 0.45
CA ARG A 44 -20.47 -9.33 -0.47
C ARG A 44 -21.97 -8.98 -0.49
N PRO A 45 -22.34 -7.71 -0.25
CA PRO A 45 -23.73 -7.28 -0.28
C PRO A 45 -24.28 -7.24 -1.71
N GLU A 46 -25.61 -7.33 -1.84
CA GLU A 46 -26.30 -7.25 -3.13
C GLU A 46 -26.64 -5.81 -3.53
N SER A 47 -26.82 -4.90 -2.56
CA SER A 47 -27.16 -3.50 -2.87
C SER A 47 -25.93 -2.72 -3.33
N GLU A 48 -26.09 -1.88 -4.35
CA GLU A 48 -24.99 -1.07 -4.90
C GLU A 48 -24.41 -0.09 -3.86
N THR A 49 -25.26 0.49 -3.01
CA THR A 49 -24.82 1.43 -1.97
C THR A 49 -23.96 0.74 -0.89
N GLU A 50 -24.32 -0.47 -0.49
CA GLU A 50 -23.51 -1.24 0.46
C GLU A 50 -22.26 -1.83 -0.20
N LEU A 51 -22.29 -2.08 -1.51
CA LEU A 51 -21.16 -2.61 -2.27
C LEU A 51 -19.96 -1.65 -2.24
N ASP A 52 -20.18 -0.35 -2.36
CA ASP A 52 -19.10 0.64 -2.26
C ASP A 52 -18.45 0.65 -0.87
N GLN A 53 -19.27 0.62 0.19
CA GLN A 53 -18.78 0.55 1.56
C GLN A 53 -18.03 -0.75 1.83
N TRP A 54 -18.54 -1.86 1.31
CA TRP A 54 -17.91 -3.17 1.40
C TRP A 54 -16.57 -3.18 0.66
N ASN A 55 -16.49 -2.61 -0.54
CA ASN A 55 -15.24 -2.51 -1.31
C ASN A 55 -14.17 -1.73 -0.52
N VAL A 56 -14.52 -0.59 0.09
CA VAL A 56 -13.60 0.17 0.95
C VAL A 56 -13.16 -0.67 2.15
N ALA A 57 -14.09 -1.38 2.80
CA ALA A 57 -13.78 -2.24 3.95
C ALA A 57 -12.83 -3.39 3.59
N VAL A 58 -13.01 -4.02 2.43
CA VAL A 58 -12.09 -5.06 1.91
C VAL A 58 -10.70 -4.47 1.68
N GLN A 59 -10.58 -3.32 1.03
CA GLN A 59 -9.27 -2.69 0.81
C GLN A 59 -8.57 -2.32 2.12
N VAL A 60 -9.31 -1.80 3.10
CA VAL A 60 -8.76 -1.51 4.43
C VAL A 60 -8.28 -2.81 5.09
N LEU A 61 -9.02 -3.91 4.99
CA LEU A 61 -8.61 -5.19 5.57
C LEU A 61 -7.40 -5.80 4.84
N ALA A 62 -7.34 -5.68 3.50
CA ALA A 62 -6.18 -6.10 2.72
C ALA A 62 -4.91 -5.33 3.12
N PHE A 63 -5.01 -4.01 3.25
CA PHE A 63 -3.94 -3.16 3.78
C PHE A 63 -3.47 -3.61 5.17
N ARG A 64 -4.39 -3.99 6.07
CA ARG A 64 -4.03 -4.51 7.40
C ARG A 64 -3.19 -5.78 7.31
N ILE A 65 -3.55 -6.68 6.40
CA ILE A 65 -2.84 -7.95 6.18
C ILE A 65 -1.44 -7.68 5.61
N GLU A 66 -1.33 -6.84 4.58
CA GLU A 66 -0.04 -6.45 4.00
C GLU A 66 0.88 -5.80 5.05
N HIS A 67 0.34 -4.86 5.83
CA HIS A 67 1.11 -4.18 6.86
C HIS A 67 1.60 -5.15 7.95
N ALA A 68 0.72 -6.04 8.43
CA ALA A 68 1.05 -7.01 9.48
C ALA A 68 2.06 -8.06 9.01
N THR A 69 2.11 -8.36 7.71
CA THR A 69 3.07 -9.31 7.10
C THR A 69 4.40 -8.67 6.72
N GLY A 70 4.55 -7.35 6.90
CA GLY A 70 5.76 -6.62 6.56
C GLY A 70 5.96 -6.36 5.08
N VAL A 71 4.93 -6.60 4.25
CA VAL A 71 4.92 -6.21 2.84
C VAL A 71 4.88 -4.68 2.77
N ASP A 72 5.53 -4.10 1.76
CA ASP A 72 5.44 -2.66 1.52
C ASP A 72 4.00 -2.26 1.18
N ALA A 73 3.35 -1.60 2.14
CA ALA A 73 1.96 -1.21 2.05
C ALA A 73 1.73 0.14 1.35
N LEU A 74 2.78 0.80 0.82
CA LEU A 74 2.63 2.12 0.18
C LEU A 74 1.61 2.11 -0.98
N GLY A 75 1.61 1.06 -1.80
CA GLY A 75 0.65 0.92 -2.90
C GLY A 75 -0.80 0.93 -2.42
N SER A 76 -1.08 0.17 -1.36
CA SER A 76 -2.40 0.11 -0.72
C SER A 76 -2.78 1.43 -0.05
N VAL A 77 -1.83 2.11 0.61
CA VAL A 77 -2.07 3.46 1.15
C VAL A 77 -2.46 4.43 0.05
N VAL A 78 -1.74 4.46 -1.08
CA VAL A 78 -2.08 5.31 -2.22
C VAL A 78 -3.49 5.00 -2.75
N GLY A 79 -3.83 3.71 -2.89
CA GLY A 79 -5.17 3.27 -3.30
C GLY A 79 -6.26 3.75 -2.35
N LEU A 80 -6.08 3.55 -1.05
CA LEU A 80 -7.01 4.01 0.00
C LEU A 80 -7.17 5.54 0.00
N ARG A 81 -6.06 6.28 -0.15
CA ARG A 81 -6.09 7.75 -0.25
C ARG A 81 -6.90 8.21 -1.46
N ARG A 82 -6.75 7.53 -2.60
CA ARG A 82 -7.51 7.82 -3.83
C ARG A 82 -9.02 7.56 -3.70
N TRP A 83 -9.41 6.72 -2.74
CA TRP A 83 -10.81 6.43 -2.40
C TRP A 83 -11.32 7.26 -1.22
N GLY A 84 -10.59 8.29 -0.80
CA GLY A 84 -11.04 9.23 0.23
C GLY A 84 -10.90 8.70 1.66
N VAL A 85 -10.10 7.64 1.87
CA VAL A 85 -9.82 7.14 3.22
C VAL A 85 -8.85 8.08 3.92
N THR A 86 -9.21 8.48 5.15
CA THR A 86 -8.44 9.42 5.97
C THR A 86 -7.17 8.80 6.54
N TRP A 87 -6.18 9.63 6.85
CA TRP A 87 -4.97 9.23 7.59
C TRP A 87 -5.30 8.68 8.98
N GLU A 88 -6.40 9.15 9.59
CA GLU A 88 -6.90 8.57 10.84
C GLU A 88 -7.34 7.11 10.65
N SER A 89 -8.10 6.83 9.59
CA SER A 89 -8.56 5.47 9.29
C SER A 89 -7.40 4.55 8.92
N ILE A 90 -6.45 5.04 8.11
CA ILE A 90 -5.23 4.33 7.73
C ILE A 90 -4.38 4.05 8.97
N GLY A 91 -4.16 5.05 9.83
CA GLY A 91 -3.42 4.89 11.08
C GLY A 91 -4.06 3.84 11.98
N ARG A 92 -5.38 3.92 12.19
CA ARG A 92 -6.12 2.93 12.98
C ARG A 92 -5.99 1.52 12.41
N ALA A 93 -6.10 1.37 11.10
CA ALA A 93 -5.93 0.09 10.43
C ALA A 93 -4.50 -0.47 10.65
N ALA A 94 -3.48 0.38 10.59
CA ALA A 94 -2.09 0.00 10.84
C ALA A 94 -1.72 -0.12 12.33
N GLY A 95 -2.64 0.14 13.26
CA GLY A 95 -2.36 0.13 14.70
C GLY A 95 -1.48 1.29 15.18
N MET A 96 -1.52 2.44 14.50
CA MET A 96 -0.74 3.64 14.84
C MET A 96 -1.61 4.92 14.82
N SER A 97 -1.04 6.04 15.27
CA SER A 97 -1.74 7.31 15.23
C SER A 97 -1.86 7.88 13.81
N ARG A 98 -2.82 8.80 13.60
CA ARG A 98 -2.95 9.60 12.36
C ARG A 98 -1.62 10.26 11.96
N GLN A 99 -0.96 10.92 12.91
CA GLN A 99 0.31 11.61 12.66
C GLN A 99 1.41 10.62 12.25
N ALA A 100 1.51 9.47 12.93
CA ALA A 100 2.51 8.45 12.61
C ALA A 100 2.31 7.89 11.19
N ALA A 101 1.06 7.64 10.79
CA ALA A 101 0.73 7.20 9.44
C ALA A 101 1.10 8.25 8.39
N HIS A 102 0.74 9.51 8.62
CA HIS A 102 1.09 10.61 7.72
C HIS A 102 2.61 10.84 7.63
N THR A 103 3.33 10.82 8.75
CA THR A 103 4.80 10.92 8.75
C THR A 103 5.44 9.78 7.96
N ARG A 104 4.88 8.56 8.06
CA ARG A 104 5.43 7.39 7.39
C ARG A 104 5.20 7.42 5.87
N TRP A 105 4.00 7.80 5.42
CA TRP A 105 3.59 7.60 4.02
C TRP A 105 3.19 8.88 3.30
N GLY A 106 2.92 9.99 3.99
CA GLY A 106 2.33 11.20 3.42
C GLY A 106 3.12 11.77 2.24
N ALA A 107 4.43 11.96 2.41
CA ALA A 107 5.29 12.47 1.35
C ALA A 107 5.34 11.55 0.11
N GLN A 108 5.44 10.24 0.33
CA GLN A 108 5.49 9.25 -0.75
C GLN A 108 4.16 9.15 -1.48
N SER A 109 3.05 9.11 -0.74
CA SER A 109 1.70 9.10 -1.29
C SER A 109 1.43 10.36 -2.11
N ARG A 110 1.86 11.53 -1.63
CA ARG A 110 1.75 12.78 -2.38
C ARG A 110 2.58 12.76 -3.65
N ALA A 111 3.81 12.26 -3.61
CA ALA A 111 4.64 12.14 -4.81
C ALA A 111 4.00 11.25 -5.90
N VAL A 112 3.18 10.26 -5.50
CA VAL A 112 2.45 9.40 -6.44
C VAL A 112 1.15 10.06 -6.93
N LEU A 113 0.36 10.65 -6.03
CA LEU A 113 -0.95 11.24 -6.35
C LEU A 113 -0.83 12.59 -7.06
N ASP A 114 0.18 13.38 -6.73
CA ASP A 114 0.49 14.70 -7.32
C ASP A 114 1.79 14.63 -8.14
N ARG A 115 1.85 13.68 -9.07
CA ARG A 115 3.10 13.41 -9.82
C ARG A 115 3.68 14.64 -10.52
N TYR A 116 2.84 15.60 -10.89
CA TYR A 116 3.24 16.82 -11.59
C TYR A 116 3.31 18.07 -10.70
N GLY A 117 3.06 17.95 -9.39
CA GLY A 117 3.10 19.06 -8.44
C GLY A 117 2.05 20.15 -8.71
N THR A 118 0.93 19.78 -9.32
CA THR A 118 -0.15 20.71 -9.67
C THR A 118 -1.06 21.00 -8.48
N GLY A 119 -0.97 20.19 -7.42
CA GLY A 119 -1.90 20.20 -6.29
C GLY A 119 -3.23 19.50 -6.59
N GLU A 120 -3.44 19.00 -7.81
CA GLU A 120 -4.63 18.25 -8.20
C GLU A 120 -4.40 16.75 -8.02
N LEU A 121 -4.84 16.21 -6.88
CA LEU A 121 -4.58 14.82 -6.47
C LEU A 121 -5.40 13.75 -7.24
N GLY A 122 -6.18 14.16 -8.24
CA GLY A 122 -6.85 13.26 -9.19
C GLY A 122 -7.84 12.27 -8.56
N GLY A 123 -8.97 12.76 -8.06
CA GLY A 123 -10.08 11.97 -7.50
C GLY A 123 -10.51 12.45 -6.12
N PRO A 124 -11.41 11.70 -5.43
CA PRO A 124 -11.84 12.01 -4.08
C PRO A 124 -10.72 11.67 -3.08
N VAL A 125 -9.68 12.50 -3.01
CA VAL A 125 -8.64 12.38 -1.97
C VAL A 125 -9.10 13.14 -0.74
N ALA A 126 -9.04 12.51 0.44
CA ALA A 126 -9.53 13.14 1.65
C ALA A 126 -8.67 14.37 2.02
N ALA A 127 -9.34 15.48 2.32
CA ALA A 127 -8.73 16.76 2.65
C ALA A 127 -8.27 16.86 4.12
N ASP A 128 -7.77 15.78 4.71
CA ASP A 128 -7.38 15.69 6.12
C ASP A 128 -5.87 15.89 6.34
N GLU A 129 -5.20 16.58 5.41
CA GLU A 129 -3.77 16.88 5.49
C GLU A 129 -3.46 18.29 5.98
N ALA A 130 -4.41 19.23 5.89
CA ALA A 130 -4.20 20.64 6.20
C ALA A 130 -3.63 20.84 7.63
N ASP A 131 -4.18 20.11 8.60
CA ASP A 131 -3.79 20.22 10.01
C ASP A 131 -2.49 19.47 10.36
N LEU A 132 -1.92 18.70 9.43
CA LEU A 132 -0.72 17.87 9.65
C LEU A 132 0.58 18.55 9.21
N THR A 133 0.47 19.78 8.66
CA THR A 133 1.59 20.57 8.11
C THR A 133 2.06 21.72 9.01
N GLY A 134 1.58 21.75 10.27
CA GLY A 134 1.98 22.74 11.29
C GLY A 134 3.37 22.54 11.86
#